data_AF-A0A932KLM1-F1
#
_entry.id   AF-A0A932KLM1-F1
#
_cell.length_a   1.000
_cell.length_b   1.000
_cell.length_c   1.000
_cell.angle_alpha   90.00
_cell.angle_beta   90.00
_cell.angle_gamma   90.00
#
_symmetry.space_group_name_H-M   'P 1'
#
loop_
_entity.id
_entity.type
_entity.pdbx_description
1 polymer ?
#
loop_
_entity_poly.entity_id
_entity_poly.type
_entity_poly.pdbx_seq_one_letter_code
_entity_poly.pdbx_strand_id
1 'polypeptide(L)' 'MHGKTRKKLYKILKGGEIILSEIPGKYAGWRPGKIFGRLDCRSGMRMKKENRVFFHTWDDAVEEGYRPCKKCKPTPED' A
#
# COMPACT_ATOMS: atom_id res chain seq x y z
N MET A 1 -1.83 -33.58 -6.55
CA MET A 1 -2.52 -32.30 -6.84
C MET A 1 -3.56 -32.15 -5.73
N HIS A 2 -3.46 -31.24 -4.76
CA HIS A 2 -3.76 -29.81 -4.85
C HIS A 2 -2.97 -29.07 -3.77
N GLY A 3 -1.99 -28.25 -4.17
CA GLY A 3 -1.28 -27.38 -3.23
C GLY A 3 -2.27 -26.36 -2.67
N LYS A 4 -2.49 -26.39 -1.36
CA LYS A 4 -3.27 -25.37 -0.65
C LYS A 4 -2.52 -24.03 -0.81
N THR A 5 -2.89 -23.23 -1.80
CA THR A 5 -2.34 -21.88 -1.99
C THR A 5 -2.74 -21.08 -0.75
N ARG A 6 -1.79 -20.85 0.16
CA ARG A 6 -1.98 -19.95 1.30
C ARG A 6 -2.40 -18.58 0.76
N LYS A 7 -3.68 -18.25 0.87
CA LYS A 7 -4.19 -16.92 0.54
C LYS A 7 -3.45 -15.90 1.39
N LYS A 8 -2.70 -15.02 0.74
CA LYS A 8 -1.91 -13.99 1.41
C LYS A 8 -2.81 -12.79 1.66
N LEU A 9 -3.00 -12.45 2.93
CA LEU A 9 -3.77 -11.28 3.32
C LEU A 9 -2.86 -10.05 3.41
N TYR A 10 -3.34 -8.93 2.92
CA TYR A 10 -2.68 -7.63 2.91
C TYR A 10 -3.39 -6.70 3.89
N LYS A 11 -2.61 -5.90 4.61
CA LYS A 11 -3.10 -4.87 5.54
C LYS A 11 -3.40 -3.59 4.74
N ILE A 12 -4.66 -3.36 4.42
CA ILE A 12 -5.12 -2.15 3.74
C ILE A 12 -5.50 -1.12 4.80
N LEU A 13 -5.03 0.11 4.68
CA LEU A 13 -5.46 1.21 5.54
C LEU A 13 -6.54 2.00 4.80
N LYS A 14 -7.72 2.14 5.41
CA LYS A 14 -8.86 2.86 4.83
C LYS A 14 -9.75 3.43 5.94
N GLY A 15 -10.04 4.72 5.89
CA GLY A 15 -10.93 5.39 6.86
C GLY A 15 -10.45 5.32 8.31
N GLY A 16 -9.13 5.32 8.54
CA GLY A 16 -8.48 5.22 9.84
C GLY A 16 -8.30 3.79 10.34
N GLU A 17 -8.82 2.79 9.63
CA GLU A 17 -8.84 1.41 10.07
C GLU A 17 -8.00 0.50 9.17
N ILE A 18 -7.42 -0.56 9.76
CA ILE A 18 -6.70 -1.58 8.99
C ILE A 18 -7.67 -2.72 8.68
N ILE A 19 -7.99 -2.90 7.40
CA ILE A 19 -8.75 -4.05 6.91
C ILE A 19 -7.82 -5.10 6.28
N LEU A 20 -8.23 -6.36 6.31
CA LEU A 20 -7.54 -7.46 5.63
C LEU A 20 -8.15 -7.65 4.25
N SER A 21 -7.31 -7.62 3.21
CA SER A 21 -7.73 -7.83 1.82
C SER A 21 -6.92 -8.94 1.17
N GLU A 22 -7.54 -9.68 0.25
CA GLU A 22 -6.85 -10.68 -0.57
C GLU A 22 -5.96 -10.04 -1.66
N ILE A 23 -6.20 -8.77 -1.97
CA ILE A 23 -5.41 -8.00 -2.92
C ILE A 23 -4.68 -6.84 -2.21
N PRO A 24 -3.47 -6.48 -2.65
CA PRO A 24 -2.72 -5.34 -2.10
C PRO A 24 -3.24 -3.97 -2.55
N GLY A 25 -4.17 -3.89 -3.50
CA GLY A 25 -4.54 -2.61 -4.13
C GLY A 25 -3.48 -2.09 -5.10
N LYS A 26 -3.50 -0.77 -5.36
CA LYS A 26 -2.60 -0.12 -6.33
C LYS A 26 -1.36 0.53 -5.68
N TYR A 27 -1.43 0.84 -4.38
CA TYR A 27 -0.37 1.58 -3.70
C TYR A 27 0.09 0.92 -2.42
N ALA A 28 1.34 1.18 -2.05
CA ALA A 28 1.93 0.82 -0.78
C ALA A 28 2.42 2.07 -0.04
N GLY A 29 2.17 2.12 1.27
CA GLY A 29 2.57 3.18 2.17
C GLY A 29 3.64 2.78 3.16
N TRP A 30 4.43 3.77 3.58
CA TRP A 30 5.37 3.70 4.69
C TRP A 30 4.81 4.46 5.89
N ARG A 31 4.40 3.75 6.94
CA ARG A 31 3.77 4.34 8.14
C ARG A 31 4.61 5.45 8.80
N PRO A 32 5.91 5.25 9.12
CA PRO A 32 6.68 6.25 9.86
C PRO A 32 6.83 7.59 9.15
N GLY A 33 6.94 7.60 7.81
CA GLY A 33 7.07 8.84 7.03
C GLY A 33 5.81 9.30 6.32
N LYS A 34 4.69 8.58 6.50
CA LYS A 34 3.43 8.77 5.78
C LYS A 34 3.63 9.01 4.29
N ILE A 35 4.39 8.13 3.62
CA ILE A 35 4.67 8.23 2.18
C ILE A 35 4.01 7.05 1.47
N PHE A 36 3.25 7.29 0.41
CA PHE A 36 2.72 6.21 -0.43
C PHE A 36 3.24 6.28 -1.87
N GLY A 37 3.26 5.15 -2.55
CA GLY A 37 3.70 5.02 -3.92
C GLY A 37 3.16 3.76 -4.57
N ARG A 38 3.31 3.66 -5.89
CA ARG A 38 2.96 2.43 -6.62
C ARG A 38 3.76 1.22 -6.13
N LEU A 39 3.19 0.02 -6.31
CA LEU A 39 3.77 -1.25 -5.83
C LEU A 39 5.14 -1.58 -6.47
N ASP A 40 5.38 -1.11 -7.68
CA ASP A 40 6.61 -1.26 -8.48
C ASP A 40 7.69 -0.22 -8.13
N CYS A 41 7.42 0.70 -7.19
CA CYS A 41 8.36 1.74 -6.82
C CYS A 41 9.61 1.14 -6.16
N ARG A 42 10.79 1.34 -6.77
CA ARG A 42 12.09 0.87 -6.22
C ARG A 42 12.35 1.32 -4.79
N SER A 43 11.95 2.56 -4.44
CA SER A 43 12.07 3.06 -3.07
C SER A 43 11.12 2.34 -2.11
N GLY A 44 9.90 2.04 -2.56
CA GLY A 44 8.91 1.30 -1.78
C GLY A 44 9.31 -0.16 -1.52
N MET A 45 9.90 -0.81 -2.51
CA MET A 45 10.33 -2.22 -2.40
C MET A 45 11.38 -2.45 -1.31
N ARG A 46 12.23 -1.44 -1.02
CA ARG A 46 13.26 -1.50 0.03
C ARG A 46 12.72 -1.30 1.46
N MET A 47 11.46 -0.91 1.62
CA MET A 47 10.87 -0.64 2.93
C MET A 47 10.63 -1.95 3.70
N LYS A 48 10.89 -1.91 5.02
CA LYS A 48 10.56 -3.02 5.92
C LYS A 48 9.06 -3.35 5.85
N LYS A 49 8.74 -4.64 5.81
CA LYS A 49 7.35 -5.15 5.70
C LYS A 49 6.49 -4.72 6.89
N GLU A 50 7.08 -4.57 8.07
CA GLU A 50 6.42 -4.19 9.32
C GLU A 50 5.80 -2.77 9.25
N ASN A 51 6.47 -1.88 8.51
CA ASN A 51 6.06 -0.49 8.32
C ASN A 51 5.25 -0.29 7.03
N ARG A 52 4.97 -1.37 6.29
CA ARG A 52 4.30 -1.32 5.00
C ARG A 52 2.79 -1.47 5.18
N VAL A 53 2.05 -0.48 4.71
CA VAL A 53 0.59 -0.55 4.52
C VAL A 53 0.28 -0.53 3.05
N PHE A 54 -0.96 -0.83 2.72
CA PHE A 54 -1.47 -0.85 1.36
C PHE A 54 -2.72 0.00 1.24
N PHE A 55 -3.00 0.49 0.04
CA PHE A 55 -4.16 1.30 -0.28
C PHE A 55 -4.77 0.83 -1.60
N HIS A 56 -6.10 0.79 -1.66
CA HIS A 56 -6.79 0.41 -2.89
C HIS A 56 -6.71 1.53 -3.92
N THR A 57 -6.96 2.76 -3.49
CA THR A 57 -6.95 3.95 -4.33
C THR A 57 -5.95 4.99 -3.83
N TRP A 58 -5.70 5.99 -4.67
CA TRP A 58 -4.86 7.13 -4.32
C TRP A 58 -5.52 7.97 -3.22
N ASP A 59 -6.84 8.13 -3.31
CA ASP A 59 -7.64 8.92 -2.37
C ASP A 59 -7.58 8.32 -0.98
N ASP A 60 -7.76 6.98 -0.86
CA ASP A 60 -7.62 6.28 0.42
C ASP A 60 -6.25 6.58 1.08
N ALA A 61 -5.17 6.77 0.31
CA ALA A 61 -3.87 7.10 0.89
C ALA A 61 -3.80 8.57 1.37
N VAL A 62 -4.41 9.49 0.62
CA VAL A 62 -4.38 10.92 0.91
C VAL A 62 -5.32 11.28 2.05
N GLU A 63 -6.50 10.67 2.13
CA GLU A 63 -7.43 10.79 3.25
C GLU A 63 -6.76 10.37 4.57
N GLU A 64 -5.90 9.35 4.54
CA GLU A 64 -5.12 8.89 5.70
C GLU A 64 -3.91 9.79 6.03
N GLY A 65 -3.73 10.86 5.26
CA GLY A 65 -2.64 11.83 5.43
C GLY A 65 -1.30 11.33 4.91
N TYR A 66 -1.28 10.40 3.94
CA TYR A 66 -0.05 10.00 3.26
C TYR A 66 0.22 10.92 2.07
N ARG A 67 1.49 11.31 1.91
CA ARG A 67 1.95 12.09 0.76
C ARG A 67 2.50 11.20 -0.35
N PRO A 68 2.36 11.60 -1.63
CA PRO A 68 2.89 10.84 -2.75
C PRO A 68 4.42 10.77 -2.70
N CYS A 69 4.96 9.62 -3.10
CA CYS A 69 6.38 9.38 -3.21
C CYS A 69 6.98 10.28 -4.29
N LYS A 70 8.01 11.06 -3.94
CA LYS A 70 8.69 11.99 -4.86
C LYS A 70 9.35 11.30 -6.07
N LYS A 71 9.63 9.99 -5.97
CA LYS A 71 10.30 9.20 -7.02
C LYS A 71 9.32 8.69 -8.07
N CYS A 72 8.27 7.97 -7.65
CA CYS A 72 7.30 7.41 -8.60
C CYS A 72 6.14 8.37 -8.93
N LYS A 73 5.91 9.39 -8.09
CA LYS A 73 4.88 10.43 -8.27
C LYS A 73 3.52 9.83 -8.69
N PRO A 74 2.88 9.02 -7.81
CA PRO A 74 1.58 8.46 -8.11
C PRO A 74 0.52 9.57 -8.26
N THR A 75 -0.39 9.39 -9.18
CA THR A 75 -1.51 10.30 -9.50
C THR A 75 -2.84 9.64 -9.14
N PRO A 76 -3.94 10.42 -8.98
CA PRO A 76 -5.27 9.87 -8.72
C PRO A 76 -5.81 8.94 -9.80
N GLU A 77 -5.28 9.03 -11.02
CA GLU A 77 -5.75 8.32 -12.22
C GLU A 77 -5.02 6.98 -12.47
N ASP A 78 -3.96 6.68 -11.71
CA ASP A 78 -3.22 5.40 -11.75
C ASP A 78 -4.10 4.22 -11.28
#